data_AF-A0A1I6TFB1-F1
#
_entry.id   AF-A0A1I6TFB1-F1
#
_cell.length_a   1.000
_cell.length_b   1.000
_cell.length_c   1.000
_cell.angle_alpha   90.00
_cell.angle_beta   90.00
_cell.angle_gamma   90.00
#
_symmetry.space_group_name_H-M   'P 1'
#
loop_
_entity.id
_entity.type
_entity.pdbx_description
1 polymer ?
#
loop_
_entity_poly.entity_id
_entity_poly.type
_entity_poly.pdbx_seq_one_letter_code
_entity_poly.pdbx_strand_id
1 'polypeptide(L)'
;MMKISSVLTNWATRALIETPDFDIQECVTIQFGDNLLYEKFFQEIREARGWLNIQNEFRLRSVRAEQHKLIDLLNEKIESIYPMRNDTFARN
;
A
#
# COMPACT_ATOMS: atom_id res chain seq x y z
N MET A 1 5.22 -11.13 -14.37
CA MET A 1 4.08 -10.52 -13.64
C MET A 1 4.33 -10.67 -12.14
N MET A 2 4.46 -9.57 -11.41
CA MET A 2 4.67 -9.61 -9.96
C MET A 2 3.39 -10.05 -9.24
N LYS A 3 3.50 -10.64 -8.05
CA LYS A 3 2.35 -10.91 -7.17
C LYS A 3 1.89 -9.61 -6.53
N ILE A 4 0.58 -9.44 -6.29
CA ILE A 4 0.05 -8.27 -5.57
C ILE A 4 0.75 -8.05 -4.22
N SER A 5 1.01 -9.13 -3.48
CA SER A 5 1.71 -9.05 -2.19
C SER A 5 3.08 -8.39 -2.32
N SER A 6 3.80 -8.62 -3.42
CA SER A 6 5.10 -8.01 -3.69
C SER A 6 4.96 -6.52 -4.02
N VAL A 7 3.97 -6.15 -4.84
CA VAL A 7 3.69 -4.74 -5.17
C VAL A 7 3.33 -3.97 -3.91
N LEU A 8 2.38 -4.47 -3.11
CA LEU A 8 2.01 -3.86 -1.82
C LEU A 8 3.21 -3.72 -0.87
N THR A 9 4.08 -4.74 -0.79
CA THR A 9 5.27 -4.68 0.08
C THR A 9 6.25 -3.60 -0.38
N ASN A 10 6.49 -3.49 -1.70
CA ASN A 10 7.40 -2.49 -2.25
C ASN A 10 6.88 -1.08 -1.99
N TRP A 11 5.59 -0.83 -2.25
CA TRP A 11 4.97 0.47 -2.02
C TRP A 11 4.88 0.83 -0.54
N ALA A 12 4.55 -0.12 0.33
CA ALA A 12 4.55 0.09 1.77
C ALA A 12 5.94 0.45 2.29
N THR A 13 6.97 -0.28 1.85
CA THR A 13 8.37 0.00 2.21
C THR A 13 8.79 1.39 1.73
N ARG A 14 8.40 1.76 0.50
CA ARG A 14 8.68 3.07 -0.07
C ARG A 14 8.03 4.20 0.72
N ALA A 15 6.75 4.07 1.06
CA ALA A 15 6.04 5.05 1.88
C ALA A 15 6.75 5.27 3.23
N LEU A 16 7.17 4.20 3.88
CA LEU A 16 7.90 4.29 5.16
C LEU A 16 9.30 4.90 5.03
N ILE A 17 10.00 4.71 3.90
CA ILE A 17 11.32 5.31 3.67
C ILE A 17 11.20 6.80 3.36
N GLU A 18 10.25 7.17 2.51
CA GLU A 18 10.06 8.56 2.06
C GLU A 18 9.40 9.44 3.14
N THR A 19 8.63 8.83 4.05
CA THR A 19 8.03 9.50 5.20
C THR A 19 8.73 9.05 6.50
N PRO A 20 9.81 9.72 6.93
CA PRO A 20 10.55 9.34 8.14
C PRO A 20 9.70 9.45 9.42
N ASP A 21 8.82 10.44 9.49
CA ASP A 21 7.89 10.67 10.61
C ASP A 21 6.53 10.01 10.38
N PHE A 22 6.51 8.83 9.75
CA PHE A 22 5.26 8.18 9.39
C PHE A 22 4.42 7.86 10.64
N ASP A 23 3.27 8.52 10.78
CA ASP A 23 2.28 8.25 11.82
C ASP A 23 1.35 7.14 11.36
N ILE A 24 1.43 5.98 11.99
CA ILE A 24 0.58 4.84 11.64
C ILE A 24 -0.93 5.12 11.84
N GLN A 25 -1.30 6.13 12.64
CA GLN A 25 -2.70 6.55 12.82
C GLN A 25 -3.21 7.39 11.64
N GLU A 26 -2.31 7.98 10.85
CA GLU A 26 -2.67 8.72 9.65
C GLU A 26 -2.59 7.82 8.40
N CYS A 27 -3.53 7.97 7.47
CA CYS A 27 -3.54 7.16 6.25
C CYS A 27 -2.36 7.51 5.32
N VAL A 28 -1.87 6.53 4.56
CA VAL A 28 -0.81 6.72 3.56
C VAL A 28 -1.15 7.83 2.57
N THR A 29 -2.43 8.00 2.21
CA THR A 29 -2.89 9.08 1.34
C THR A 29 -2.51 10.46 1.86
N ILE A 30 -2.61 10.68 3.18
CA ILE A 30 -2.35 11.97 3.83
C ILE A 30 -0.84 12.23 3.88
N GLN A 31 -0.06 11.20 4.21
CA GLN A 31 1.37 11.36 4.51
C GLN A 31 2.28 11.23 3.29
N PHE A 32 1.86 10.48 2.27
CA PHE A 32 2.63 10.24 1.05
C PHE A 32 2.29 11.24 -0.07
N GLY A 33 1.16 11.95 0.03
CA GLY A 33 0.95 13.28 -0.53
C GLY A 33 0.96 13.49 -2.05
N ASP A 34 1.14 12.47 -2.90
CA ASP A 34 1.23 12.67 -4.36
C ASP A 34 0.31 11.75 -5.20
N ASN A 35 -0.57 12.37 -5.99
CA ASN A 35 -1.48 11.69 -6.92
C ASN A 35 -0.74 10.92 -8.03
N LEU A 36 0.40 11.40 -8.53
CA LEU A 36 1.13 10.72 -9.62
C LEU A 36 1.71 9.36 -9.17
N LEU A 37 2.14 9.29 -7.91
CA LEU A 37 2.62 8.05 -7.33
C LEU A 37 1.47 7.04 -7.12
N TYR A 38 0.28 7.53 -6.74
CA TYR A 38 -0.91 6.70 -6.63
C TYR A 38 -1.37 6.15 -7.98
N GLU A 39 -1.34 6.94 -9.05
CA GLU A 39 -1.67 6.45 -10.39
C GLU A 39 -0.77 5.30 -10.81
N LYS A 40 0.54 5.45 -10.59
CA LYS A 40 1.51 4.38 -10.86
C LYS A 40 1.27 3.16 -9.99
N PHE A 41 1.01 3.34 -8.69
CA PHE A 41 0.65 2.25 -7.79
C PHE A 41 -0.58 1.47 -8.26
N PHE A 42 -1.66 2.17 -8.62
CA PHE A 42 -2.89 1.54 -9.11
C PHE A 42 -2.66 0.79 -10.41
N GLN A 43 -1.84 1.35 -11.31
CA GLN A 43 -1.46 0.66 -12.54
C GLN A 43 -0.69 -0.63 -12.25
N GLU A 44 0.34 -0.58 -11.41
CA GLU A 44 1.15 -1.76 -11.06
C GLU A 44 0.32 -2.86 -10.41
N ILE A 45 -0.64 -2.51 -9.54
CA ILE A 45 -1.55 -3.50 -8.95
C ILE A 45 -2.49 -4.10 -9.99
N ARG A 46 -3.06 -3.30 -10.90
CA ARG A 46 -3.94 -3.80 -11.97
C ARG A 46 -3.21 -4.77 -12.91
N GLU A 47 -1.92 -4.55 -13.11
CA GLU A 47 -1.02 -5.41 -13.88
C GLU A 47 -0.44 -6.57 -13.06
N ALA A 48 -0.72 -6.66 -11.76
CA ALA A 48 -0.18 -7.70 -10.90
C ALA A 48 -1.04 -8.97 -10.91
N ARG A 49 -0.36 -10.11 -10.71
CA ARG A 49 -1.02 -11.41 -10.58
C ARG A 49 -1.82 -11.43 -9.28
N GLY A 50 -3.11 -11.69 -9.40
CA GLY A 50 -4.06 -11.77 -8.29
C GLY A 50 -5.08 -10.63 -8.26
N TRP A 51 -4.97 -9.63 -9.13
CA TRP A 51 -5.88 -8.49 -9.14
C TRP A 51 -7.33 -8.86 -9.37
N LEU A 52 -7.60 -9.71 -10.37
CA LEU A 52 -8.95 -10.20 -10.64
C LEU A 52 -9.55 -10.93 -9.43
N ASN A 53 -8.74 -11.61 -8.62
CA ASN A 53 -9.22 -12.27 -7.41
C ASN A 53 -9.67 -11.24 -6.38
N ILE A 54 -8.87 -10.20 -6.14
CA ILE A 54 -9.23 -9.10 -5.24
C ILE A 54 -10.48 -8.36 -5.73
N GLN A 55 -10.57 -8.03 -7.01
CA GLN A 55 -11.78 -7.40 -7.58
C GLN A 55 -13.04 -8.25 -7.34
N ASN A 56 -12.94 -9.56 -7.53
CA ASN A 56 -14.06 -10.47 -7.32
C ASN A 56 -14.40 -10.67 -5.84
N GLU A 57 -13.38 -10.84 -5.00
CA GLU A 57 -13.52 -11.04 -3.55
C GLU A 57 -14.22 -9.86 -2.88
N PHE A 58 -13.78 -8.64 -3.18
CA PHE A 58 -14.36 -7.41 -2.60
C PHE A 58 -15.49 -6.81 -3.45
N ARG A 59 -15.91 -7.49 -4.53
CA ARG A 59 -16.96 -7.03 -5.45
C ARG A 59 -16.75 -5.59 -5.91
N LEU A 60 -15.53 -5.25 -6.30
CA LEU A 60 -15.14 -3.90 -6.71
C LEU A 60 -15.74 -3.62 -8.10
N ARG A 61 -16.80 -2.79 -8.16
CA ARG A 61 -17.55 -2.48 -9.39
C ARG A 61 -17.30 -1.08 -9.95
N SER A 62 -16.53 -0.24 -9.26
CA SER A 62 -16.22 1.12 -9.68
C SER A 62 -14.77 1.46 -9.43
N VAL A 63 -14.20 2.33 -10.25
CA VAL A 63 -12.82 2.82 -10.09
C VAL A 63 -12.59 3.41 -8.70
N ARG A 64 -13.57 4.14 -8.16
CA ARG A 64 -13.48 4.71 -6.82
C ARG A 64 -13.39 3.63 -5.73
N ALA A 65 -14.22 2.58 -5.83
CA ALA A 65 -14.18 1.47 -4.88
C ALA A 65 -12.85 0.70 -4.97
N GLU A 66 -12.32 0.53 -6.18
CA GLU A 66 -10.99 -0.06 -6.37
C GLU A 66 -9.91 0.77 -5.69
N GLN A 67 -9.84 2.07 -5.96
CA GLN A 67 -8.82 2.94 -5.42
C GLN A 67 -8.85 2.97 -3.89
N HIS A 68 -10.05 3.11 -3.29
CA HIS A 68 -10.20 3.06 -1.84
C HIS A 68 -9.69 1.72 -1.29
N LYS A 69 -10.13 0.58 -1.86
CA LYS A 69 -9.70 -0.72 -1.34
C LYS A 69 -8.19 -0.95 -1.51
N LEU A 70 -7.59 -0.44 -2.58
CA LEU A 70 -6.15 -0.53 -2.79
C LEU A 70 -5.35 0.31 -1.80
N ILE A 71 -5.86 1.50 -1.43
CA ILE A 71 -5.29 2.31 -0.36
C ILE A 71 -5.41 1.57 0.99
N ASP A 72 -6.56 0.98 1.30
CA ASP A 72 -6.75 0.20 2.52
C ASP A 72 -5.74 -0.95 2.61
N LEU A 73 -5.59 -1.72 1.53
CA LEU A 73 -4.61 -2.82 1.47
C LEU A 73 -3.17 -2.34 1.60
N LEU A 74 -2.86 -1.14 1.12
CA LEU A 74 -1.54 -0.51 1.29
C LEU A 74 -1.32 -0.11 2.75
N ASN A 75 -2.31 0.50 3.41
CA ASN A 75 -2.26 0.85 4.83
C ASN A 75 -2.11 -0.41 5.70
N GLU A 76 -2.94 -1.44 5.50
CA GLU A 76 -2.82 -2.73 6.18
C GLU A 76 -1.41 -3.32 6.02
N LYS A 77 -0.82 -3.17 4.82
CA LYS A 77 0.53 -3.67 4.56
C LYS A 77 1.60 -2.86 5.29
N ILE A 78 1.47 -1.53 5.31
CA ILE A 78 2.34 -0.64 6.09
C ILE A 78 2.27 -1.01 7.58
N GLU A 79 1.07 -1.17 8.13
CA GLU A 79 0.87 -1.58 9.52
C GLU A 79 1.55 -2.92 9.84
N SER A 80 1.54 -3.87 8.90
CA SER A 80 2.22 -5.16 9.09
C SER A 80 3.75 -5.06 9.12
N ILE A 81 4.34 -4.06 8.46
CA ILE A 81 5.80 -3.88 8.30
C ILE A 81 6.35 -2.92 9.37
N TYR A 82 5.56 -1.94 9.78
CA TYR A 82 5.97 -0.85 10.68
C TYR A 82 6.55 -1.33 12.03
N PRO A 83 5.98 -2.34 12.74
CA PRO A 83 6.56 -2.86 13.98
C PRO A 83 7.96 -3.45 13.78
N MET A 84 8.22 -4.10 12.64
CA MET A 84 9.54 -4.68 12.33
C MET A 84 10.61 -3.60 12.16
N ARG A 85 10.23 -2.40 11.70
CA ARG A 85 11.11 -1.22 11.68
C ARG A 85 11.41 -0.74 13.10
N ASN A 86 10.37 -0.55 13.94
CA ASN A 86 10.55 -0.06 15.31
C ASN A 86 11.37 -1.02 16.20
N ASP A 87 11.24 -2.33 16.03
CA ASP A 87 12.09 -3.31 16.73
C ASP A 87 13.56 -3.25 16.30
N THR A 88 13.84 -2.82 15.07
CA THR A 88 15.20 -2.68 14.56
C THR A 88 15.88 -1.41 15.11
N PHE A 89 15.10 -0.35 15.39
CA PHE A 89 15.61 0.86 16.04
C PHE A 89 15.65 0.78 17.57
N ALA A 90 14.78 0.00 18.22
CA ALA A 90 14.77 -0.21 19.67
C ALA A 90 15.93 -1.09 20.18
N ARG A 91 16.69 -1.73 19.28
CA ARG A 91 17.80 -2.65 19.60
C ARG A 91 19.20 -2.08 19.35
N ASN A 92 19.32 -0.82 18.95
CA ASN A 92 20.59 -0.09 18.83
C ASN A 92 20.68 1.02 19.87
#